data_AF-A0A946CVU4-F1
#
_entry.id   AF-A0A946CVU4-F1
#
_cell.length_a   1.000
_cell.length_b   1.000
_cell.length_c   1.000
_cell.angle_alpha   90.00
_cell.angle_beta   90.00
_cell.angle_gamma   90.00
#
_symmetry.space_group_name_H-M   'P 1'
#
loop_
_entity.id
_entity.type
_entity.pdbx_description
1 polymer ?
#
loop_
_entity_poly.entity_id
_entity_poly.type
_entity_poly.pdbx_seq_one_letter_code
_entity_poly.pdbx_strand_id
1 'polypeptide(L)'
;MIQRIQSVYLALAAALLGFQYLYSSVYPWASTDAYAWLSPTVLALFTLAGIGALGTIFLYKDRKRQRSLVVILQILTLVGLIILIVANYTAGTLPGISMSDAAFSHWAALVSPIMAYLMFLMARRGIDKDISLIRSMDRLR
;
A
#
# COMPACT_ATOMS: atom_id res chain seq x y z
N MET A 1 -15.21 -13.22 -16.35
CA MET A 1 -14.50 -13.88 -15.22
C MET A 1 -14.39 -12.89 -14.07
N ILE A 2 -15.46 -12.75 -13.30
CA ILE A 2 -15.67 -11.75 -12.24
C ILE A 2 -16.17 -12.61 -11.06
N GLN A 3 -15.52 -12.81 -9.92
CA GLN A 3 -14.48 -12.09 -9.20
C GLN A 3 -13.40 -13.08 -8.72
N ARG A 4 -12.12 -12.73 -8.90
CA ARG A 4 -11.05 -13.34 -8.10
C ARG A 4 -10.83 -12.45 -6.89
N ILE A 5 -10.84 -13.02 -5.68
CA ILE A 5 -10.69 -12.25 -4.44
C ILE A 5 -9.40 -11.39 -4.41
N GLN A 6 -8.36 -11.79 -5.17
CA GLN A 6 -7.14 -11.00 -5.36
C GLN A 6 -7.38 -9.62 -5.97
N SER A 7 -8.34 -9.43 -6.89
CA SER A 7 -8.63 -8.10 -7.47
C SER A 7 -9.31 -7.19 -6.46
N VAL A 8 -10.11 -7.76 -5.54
CA VAL A 8 -10.71 -7.01 -4.43
C VAL A 8 -9.63 -6.51 -3.49
N TYR A 9 -8.66 -7.37 -3.13
CA TYR A 9 -7.53 -6.94 -2.31
C TYR A 9 -6.67 -5.87 -2.99
N LEU A 10 -6.42 -5.97 -4.30
CA LEU A 10 -5.69 -4.93 -5.04
C LEU A 10 -6.44 -3.60 -5.10
N ALA A 11 -7.77 -3.64 -5.30
CA ALA A 11 -8.60 -2.44 -5.29
C ALA A 11 -8.65 -1.79 -3.89
N LEU A 12 -8.77 -2.60 -2.83
CA LEU A 12 -8.71 -2.11 -1.45
C LEU A 12 -7.34 -1.51 -1.11
N ALA A 13 -6.25 -2.14 -1.55
CA ALA A 13 -4.91 -1.59 -1.38
C ALA A 13 -4.79 -0.21 -2.07
N ALA A 14 -5.27 -0.10 -3.31
CA ALA A 14 -5.29 1.17 -4.04
C ALA A 14 -6.12 2.24 -3.33
N ALA A 15 -7.31 1.87 -2.82
CA ALA A 15 -8.17 2.78 -2.08
C ALA A 15 -7.52 3.26 -0.77
N LEU A 16 -6.87 2.36 -0.01
CA LEU A 16 -6.15 2.70 1.22
C LEU A 16 -4.96 3.63 0.95
N LEU A 17 -4.20 3.38 -0.13
CA LEU A 17 -3.13 4.30 -0.53
C LEU A 17 -3.65 5.65 -1.00
N GLY A 18 -4.76 5.66 -1.74
CA GLY A 18 -5.45 6.89 -2.17
C GLY A 18 -6.13 7.64 -1.01
N PHE A 19 -6.46 6.95 0.08
CA PHE A 19 -7.05 7.55 1.27
C PHE A 19 -6.11 8.56 1.94
N GLN A 20 -4.80 8.47 1.69
CA GLN A 20 -3.80 9.44 2.15
C GLN A 20 -4.12 10.89 1.71
N TYR A 21 -4.87 11.07 0.62
CA TYR A 21 -5.25 12.38 0.08
C TYR A 21 -6.44 13.05 0.78
N LEU A 22 -7.22 12.31 1.59
CA LEU A 22 -8.43 12.85 2.22
C LEU A 22 -8.18 13.58 3.54
N TYR A 23 -7.01 13.36 4.14
CA TYR A 23 -6.58 14.08 5.33
C TYR A 23 -6.03 15.42 4.88
N SER A 24 -6.84 16.48 5.01
CA SER A 24 -6.84 17.79 4.33
C SER A 24 -5.55 18.64 4.29
N SER A 25 -4.40 18.10 4.68
CA SER A 25 -3.08 18.73 4.62
C SER A 25 -1.91 17.72 4.49
N VAL A 26 -2.18 16.45 4.12
CA VAL A 26 -1.30 15.28 3.85
C VAL A 26 -0.25 14.93 4.92
N TYR A 27 0.44 15.90 5.49
CA TYR A 27 1.25 15.88 6.70
C TYR A 27 1.20 17.29 7.32
N PRO A 28 0.25 17.64 8.20
CA PRO A 28 0.42 18.81 9.07
C PRO A 28 1.34 18.47 10.25
N TRP A 29 2.46 17.83 9.96
CA TRP A 29 3.37 17.26 10.97
C TRP A 29 4.59 18.18 11.01
N ALA A 30 5.19 18.35 12.18
CA ALA A 30 6.44 19.12 12.28
C ALA A 30 7.53 18.57 11.32
N SER A 31 7.42 17.30 10.93
CA SER A 31 8.29 16.64 9.95
C SER A 31 8.21 17.22 8.54
N THR A 32 7.08 17.72 8.08
CA THR A 32 6.98 18.32 6.74
C THR A 32 7.45 19.75 6.70
N ASP A 33 7.36 20.46 7.81
CA ASP A 33 8.02 21.76 7.97
C ASP A 33 9.54 21.57 8.05
N ALA A 34 10.01 20.49 8.70
CA ALA A 34 11.42 20.13 8.76
C ALA A 34 11.97 19.54 7.44
N TYR A 35 11.14 18.81 6.69
CA TYR A 35 11.51 18.05 5.49
C TYR A 35 10.52 18.29 4.35
N ALA A 36 10.73 19.37 3.59
CA ALA A 36 9.88 19.71 2.43
C ALA A 36 9.79 18.59 1.36
N TRP A 37 10.80 17.71 1.28
CA TRP A 37 10.83 16.57 0.35
C TRP A 37 9.95 15.39 0.79
N LEU A 38 9.56 15.31 2.07
CA LEU A 38 8.87 14.14 2.63
C LEU A 38 7.51 13.92 1.97
N SER A 39 6.69 14.97 1.94
CA SER A 39 5.33 14.92 1.40
C SER A 39 5.28 14.45 -0.05
N PRO A 40 5.95 15.14 -1.00
CA PRO A 40 5.91 14.71 -2.41
C PRO A 40 6.50 13.32 -2.62
N THR A 41 7.53 12.93 -1.84
CA THR A 41 8.18 11.61 -2.00
C THR A 41 7.24 10.48 -1.57
N VAL A 42 6.64 10.57 -0.38
CA VAL A 42 5.76 9.50 0.12
C VAL A 42 4.48 9.42 -0.70
N LEU A 43 3.90 10.57 -1.08
CA LEU A 43 2.75 10.60 -1.98
C LEU A 43 3.04 9.99 -3.35
N ALA A 44 4.20 10.29 -3.94
CA ALA A 44 4.59 9.70 -5.22
C ALA A 44 4.72 8.17 -5.12
N LEU A 45 5.36 7.66 -4.07
CA LEU A 45 5.49 6.21 -3.83
C LEU A 45 4.13 5.52 -3.67
N PHE A 46 3.24 6.08 -2.85
CA PHE A 46 1.90 5.53 -2.64
C PHE A 46 1.00 5.65 -3.86
N THR A 47 1.13 6.72 -4.65
CA THR A 47 0.42 6.88 -5.92
C THR A 47 0.87 5.86 -6.94
N LEU A 48 2.19 5.67 -7.11
CA LEU A 48 2.74 4.67 -8.00
C LEU A 48 2.29 3.26 -7.59
N ALA A 49 2.31 2.96 -6.29
CA ALA A 49 1.82 1.69 -5.78
C ALA A 49 0.29 1.51 -5.99
N GLY A 50 -0.51 2.56 -5.78
CA GLY A 50 -1.96 2.54 -5.96
C GLY A 50 -2.39 2.39 -7.43
N ILE A 51 -1.83 3.20 -8.33
CA ILE A 51 -2.07 3.09 -9.78
C ILE A 51 -1.57 1.73 -10.29
N GLY A 52 -0.39 1.31 -9.85
CA GLY A 52 0.16 0.00 -10.17
C GLY A 52 -0.75 -1.15 -9.71
N ALA A 53 -1.40 -1.03 -8.55
CA ALA A 53 -2.37 -2.01 -8.07
C ALA A 53 -3.58 -2.11 -8.99
N LEU A 54 -4.15 -0.97 -9.39
CA LEU A 54 -5.27 -0.92 -10.35
C LEU A 54 -4.89 -1.52 -11.70
N GLY A 55 -3.71 -1.18 -12.24
CA GLY A 55 -3.19 -1.78 -13.48
C GLY A 55 -3.00 -3.30 -13.36
N THR A 56 -2.52 -3.77 -12.20
CA THR A 56 -2.26 -5.19 -11.93
C THR A 56 -3.55 -6.03 -11.89
N ILE A 57 -4.72 -5.42 -11.66
CA ILE A 57 -6.02 -6.12 -11.75
C ILE A 57 -6.25 -6.68 -13.16
N PHE A 58 -5.86 -5.94 -14.20
CA PHE A 58 -6.04 -6.34 -15.60
C PHE A 58 -5.05 -7.41 -16.06
N LEU A 59 -3.99 -7.67 -15.29
CA LEU A 59 -3.00 -8.72 -15.59
C LEU A 59 -3.44 -10.14 -15.18
N TYR A 60 -4.73 -10.37 -14.96
CA TYR A 60 -5.30 -11.65 -14.51
C TYR A 60 -5.01 -12.85 -15.43
N LYS A 61 -4.64 -12.60 -16.70
CA LYS A 61 -4.25 -13.62 -17.67
C LYS A 61 -2.83 -14.15 -17.42
N ASP A 62 -1.90 -13.29 -17.03
CA ASP A 62 -0.51 -13.66 -16.75
C ASP A 62 -0.21 -13.59 -15.26
N ARG A 63 -0.52 -14.71 -14.58
CA ARG A 63 -0.42 -14.82 -13.12
C ARG A 63 1.00 -14.64 -12.59
N LYS A 64 2.01 -15.06 -13.35
CA LYS A 64 3.41 -14.92 -12.96
C LYS A 64 3.80 -13.45 -12.95
N ARG A 65 3.46 -12.70 -14.01
CA ARG A 65 3.68 -11.25 -14.06
C ARG A 65 2.85 -10.52 -13.01
N GLN A 66 1.58 -10.91 -12.83
CA GLN A 66 0.70 -10.35 -11.80
C GLN A 66 1.35 -10.47 -10.41
N ARG A 67 1.84 -11.65 -10.04
CA ARG A 67 2.55 -11.87 -8.77
C ARG A 67 3.79 -10.98 -8.64
N SER A 68 4.62 -10.92 -9.67
CA SER A 68 5.85 -10.12 -9.65
C SER A 68 5.56 -8.64 -9.43
N LEU A 69 4.54 -8.10 -10.10
CA LEU A 69 4.11 -6.73 -9.89
C LEU A 69 3.61 -6.52 -8.47
N VAL A 70 2.77 -7.40 -7.93
CA VAL A 70 2.30 -7.27 -6.53
C VAL A 70 3.47 -7.21 -5.54
N VAL A 71 4.54 -7.98 -5.75
CA VAL A 71 5.74 -7.89 -4.90
C VAL A 71 6.43 -6.54 -5.02
N ILE A 72 6.54 -5.96 -6.23
CA ILE A 72 7.09 -4.61 -6.42
C ILE A 72 6.23 -3.57 -5.70
N LEU A 73 4.90 -3.67 -5.79
CA LEU A 73 3.98 -2.76 -5.09
C LEU A 73 4.09 -2.88 -3.56
N GLN A 74 4.30 -4.09 -3.04
CA GLN A 74 4.60 -4.32 -1.61
C GLN A 74 5.87 -3.59 -1.17
N ILE A 75 6.94 -3.71 -1.96
CA ILE A 75 8.22 -3.06 -1.66
C ILE A 75 8.06 -1.53 -1.71
N LEU A 76 7.41 -0.98 -2.74
CA LEU A 76 7.15 0.46 -2.84
C LEU A 76 6.37 0.99 -1.63
N THR A 77 5.32 0.27 -1.23
CA THR A 77 4.49 0.64 -0.07
C THR A 77 5.30 0.57 1.22
N LEU A 78 6.13 -0.47 1.39
CA LEU A 78 6.98 -0.64 2.57
C LEU A 78 8.04 0.46 2.67
N VAL A 79 8.68 0.82 1.56
CA VAL A 79 9.65 1.92 1.50
C VAL A 79 8.99 3.24 1.88
N GLY A 80 7.82 3.55 1.31
CA GLY A 80 7.07 4.75 1.66
C GLY A 80 6.67 4.79 3.14
N LEU A 81 6.26 3.65 3.70
CA LEU A 81 5.93 3.51 5.12
C LEU A 81 7.16 3.74 6.04
N ILE A 82 8.32 3.18 5.69
CA ILE A 82 9.55 3.36 6.46
C ILE A 82 9.98 4.82 6.46
N ILE A 83 10.01 5.47 5.28
CA ILE A 83 10.32 6.90 5.15
C ILE A 83 9.37 7.72 6.03
N LEU A 84 8.08 7.40 5.96
CA LEU A 84 7.06 8.09 6.73
C LEU A 84 7.29 7.97 8.25
N ILE A 85 7.52 6.76 8.77
CA ILE A 85 7.71 6.54 10.21
C ILE A 85 9.01 7.20 10.68
N VAL A 86 10.12 7.00 9.95
CA VAL A 86 11.43 7.51 10.36
C VAL A 86 11.43 9.03 10.37
N ALA A 87 10.94 9.70 9.32
CA ALA A 87 10.95 11.16 9.25
C ALA A 87 10.09 11.80 10.36
N ASN A 88 8.97 11.17 10.72
CA ASN A 88 8.11 11.65 11.79
C ASN A 88 8.66 11.37 13.19
N TYR A 89 9.51 10.35 13.33
CA TYR A 89 10.17 10.04 14.58
C TYR A 89 11.32 11.03 14.81
N THR A 90 12.15 11.28 13.79
CA THR A 90 13.28 12.21 13.87
C THR A 90 12.84 13.66 14.04
N ALA A 91 11.68 14.04 13.49
CA ALA A 91 11.09 15.36 13.69
C ALA A 91 10.40 15.53 15.05
N GLY A 92 10.40 14.51 15.92
CA GLY A 92 9.76 14.57 17.24
C GLY A 92 8.23 14.61 17.21
N THR A 93 7.61 14.37 16.05
CA THR A 93 6.14 14.40 15.90
C THR A 93 5.49 13.16 16.50
N LEU A 94 6.06 11.97 16.26
CA LEU A 94 5.54 10.68 16.76
C LEU A 94 5.48 10.60 18.31
N PRO A 95 6.53 11.01 19.06
CA PRO A 95 6.47 11.04 20.52
C PRO A 95 5.50 12.08 21.12
N GLY A 96 5.11 13.09 20.33
CA GLY A 96 4.24 14.19 20.76
C GLY A 96 2.75 14.00 20.48
N ILE A 97 2.34 12.87 19.89
CA ILE A 97 0.93 12.60 19.58
C ILE A 97 0.15 12.32 20.88
N SER A 98 -0.51 13.36 21.40
CA SER A 98 -1.50 13.24 22.48
C SER A 98 -2.77 12.54 21.99
N MET A 99 -3.56 11.89 22.87
CA MET A 99 -4.82 11.23 22.49
C MET A 99 -6.00 12.22 22.28
N SER A 100 -5.77 13.33 21.57
CA SER A 100 -6.82 14.30 21.19
C SER A 100 -7.39 14.00 19.79
N ASP A 101 -8.45 14.70 19.35
CA ASP A 101 -9.06 14.49 18.03
C ASP A 101 -8.11 14.70 16.83
N ALA A 102 -7.06 15.52 17.01
CA ALA A 102 -5.98 15.64 16.04
C ALA A 102 -5.22 14.30 15.85
N ALA A 103 -5.22 13.40 16.84
CA ALA A 103 -4.53 12.11 16.77
C ALA A 103 -5.16 11.15 15.77
N PHE A 104 -6.48 11.20 15.54
CA PHE A 104 -7.14 10.22 14.67
C PHE A 104 -6.63 10.29 13.23
N SER A 105 -6.48 11.50 12.67
CA SER A 105 -5.94 11.69 11.32
C SER A 105 -4.47 11.25 11.22
N HIS A 106 -3.66 11.48 12.26
CA HIS A 106 -2.27 11.01 12.33
C HIS A 106 -2.19 9.49 12.34
N TRP A 107 -2.97 8.83 13.20
CA TRP A 107 -3.03 7.38 13.27
C TRP A 107 -3.57 6.78 11.98
N ALA A 108 -4.61 7.38 11.39
CA ALA A 108 -5.18 6.90 10.14
C ALA A 108 -4.17 7.00 8.97
N ALA A 109 -3.37 8.07 8.90
CA ALA A 109 -2.30 8.23 7.92
C ALA A 109 -1.18 7.18 8.08
N LEU A 110 -0.87 6.74 9.31
CA LEU A 110 0.11 5.68 9.55
C LEU A 110 -0.44 4.28 9.30
N VAL A 111 -1.69 4.04 9.71
CA VAL A 111 -2.33 2.72 9.64
C VAL A 111 -2.75 2.38 8.21
N SER A 112 -3.19 3.36 7.41
CA SER A 112 -3.64 3.12 6.04
C SER A 112 -2.62 2.39 5.15
N PRO A 113 -1.35 2.83 5.03
CA PRO A 113 -0.33 2.12 4.26
C PRO A 113 0.03 0.74 4.84
N ILE A 114 -0.07 0.54 6.17
CA ILE A 114 0.09 -0.78 6.80
C ILE A 114 -1.03 -1.72 6.31
N MET A 115 -2.27 -1.25 6.34
CA MET A 115 -3.40 -2.01 5.84
C MET A 115 -3.29 -2.30 4.35
N ALA A 116 -2.81 -1.34 3.55
CA ALA A 116 -2.56 -1.56 2.12
C ALA A 116 -1.51 -2.65 1.87
N TYR A 117 -0.43 -2.67 2.65
CA TYR A 117 0.57 -3.74 2.60
C TYR A 117 -0.03 -5.12 2.91
N LEU A 118 -0.88 -5.21 3.94
CA LEU A 118 -1.61 -6.45 4.26
C LEU A 118 -2.54 -6.89 3.11
N MET A 119 -3.24 -5.94 2.47
CA MET A 119 -4.05 -6.24 1.29
C MET A 119 -3.19 -6.79 0.14
N PHE A 120 -2.02 -6.21 -0.13
CA PHE A 120 -1.10 -6.77 -1.11
C PHE A 120 -0.62 -8.17 -0.74
N LEU A 121 -0.35 -8.45 0.54
CA LEU A 121 0.03 -9.79 1.00
C LEU A 121 -1.09 -10.81 0.71
N MET A 122 -2.34 -10.44 0.97
CA MET A 122 -3.49 -11.29 0.66
C MET A 122 -3.69 -11.47 -0.84
N ALA A 123 -3.52 -10.41 -1.63
CA ALA A 123 -3.55 -10.50 -3.10
C ALA A 123 -2.49 -11.48 -3.61
N ARG A 124 -1.26 -11.39 -3.11
CA ARG A 124 -0.15 -12.30 -3.48
C ARG A 124 -0.48 -13.75 -3.14
N ARG A 125 -1.00 -14.01 -1.93
CA ARG A 125 -1.41 -15.36 -1.51
C ARG A 125 -2.51 -15.93 -2.42
N GLY A 126 -3.47 -15.10 -2.83
CA GLY A 126 -4.51 -15.48 -3.79
C GLY A 126 -3.91 -15.88 -5.14
N ILE A 127 -2.98 -15.08 -5.66
CA ILE A 127 -2.29 -15.34 -6.94
C ILE A 127 -1.45 -16.63 -6.85
N ASP A 128 -0.75 -16.85 -5.74
CA ASP A 128 0.09 -18.04 -5.51
C ASP A 128 -0.77 -19.32 -5.50
N LYS A 129 -1.91 -19.29 -4.81
CA LYS A 129 -2.87 -20.40 -4.81
C LYS A 129 -3.34 -20.71 -6.23
N ASP A 130 -3.67 -19.67 -6.98
CA ASP A 130 -4.14 -19.79 -8.35
C ASP A 130 -3.07 -20.35 -9.32
N ILE A 131 -1.79 -19.99 -9.13
CA ILE A 131 -0.67 -20.57 -9.87
C ILE A 131 -0.50 -22.05 -9.52
N SER A 132 -0.61 -22.40 -8.23
CA SER A 132 -0.47 -23.78 -7.76
C SER A 132 -1.54 -24.71 -8.34
N LEU A 133 -2.78 -24.23 -8.44
CA LEU A 133 -3.91 -24.98 -8.99
C LEU A 133 -3.67 -25.37 -10.46
N ILE A 134 -3.19 -24.42 -11.28
CA ILE A 134 -2.88 -24.68 -12.69
C ILE A 134 -1.75 -25.71 -12.80
N ARG A 135 -0.68 -25.56 -12.01
CA ARG A 135 0.43 -26.51 -12.01
C ARG A 135 0.02 -27.91 -11.57
N SER A 136 -0.92 -28.03 -10.62
CA SER A 136 -1.42 -29.35 -10.22
C SER A 136 -2.26 -30.00 -11.31
N MET A 137 -3.05 -29.23 -12.06
CA MET A 137 -3.84 -29.75 -13.19
C MET A 137 -2.95 -30.22 -14.34
N ASP A 138 -1.89 -29.47 -14.65
CA ASP A 138 -0.93 -29.84 -15.70
C ASP A 138 -0.16 -31.13 -15.38
N ARG A 139 0.00 -31.49 -14.10
CA ARG A 139 0.66 -32.75 -13.68
C ARG A 139 -0.21 -34.00 -13.85
N LEU A 140 -1.52 -33.83 -14.01
CA LEU A 140 -2.50 -34.93 -14.15
C LEU A 140 -2.86 -35.22 -15.61
N ARG A 141 -2.37 -34.40 -16.55
CA ARG A 141 -2.48 -34.61 -17.98
C ARG A 141 -1.23 -35.29 -18.51
#